data_AF-A0A850MJD9-F1
#
_entry.id   AF-A0A850MJD9-F1
#
_cell.length_a   1.000
_cell.length_b   1.000
_cell.length_c   1.000
_cell.angle_alpha   90.00
_cell.angle_beta   90.00
_cell.angle_gamma   90.00
#
_symmetry.space_group_name_H-M   'P 1'
#
loop_
_entity.id
_entity.type
_entity.pdbx_description
1 polymer ?
#
loop_
_entity_poly.entity_id
_entity_poly.type
_entity_poly.pdbx_seq_one_letter_code
_entity_poly.pdbx_strand_id
1 'polypeptide(L)'
;MTNDAEEKNKILIKIEAIKTPLGPVPTLESFKRIVEGLNILNADMMRTQETVNSEVFKQMAGIEKELKSLRKLISEEIISFGAIKEDIVALNKRLDKIGKEQNTNMKNLSNLITDFIGSVRVFQDKITRILKKS
;
A
#
# COMPACT_ATOMS: atom_id res chain seq x y z
N MET A 1 34.73 10.70 12.92
CA MET A 1 35.09 11.35 14.20
C MET A 1 33.84 11.33 15.07
N THR A 2 33.59 10.25 15.81
CA THR A 2 32.36 10.04 16.59
C THR A 2 32.67 9.10 17.75
N ASN A 3 33.50 9.53 18.71
CA ASN A 3 33.75 8.77 19.94
C ASN A 3 33.56 9.61 21.23
N ASP A 4 33.25 10.91 21.13
CA ASP A 4 33.29 11.82 22.30
C ASP A 4 31.94 11.96 23.04
N ALA A 5 30.89 11.24 22.63
CA ALA A 5 29.56 11.38 23.23
C ALA A 5 29.25 10.33 24.33
N GLU A 6 29.95 9.19 24.38
CA GLU A 6 29.64 8.09 25.32
C GLU A 6 30.35 8.21 26.69
N GLU A 7 31.31 9.12 26.86
CA GLU A 7 32.07 9.22 28.12
C GLU A 7 31.37 10.02 29.24
N LYS A 8 30.25 10.69 28.98
CA LYS A 8 29.70 11.70 29.91
C LYS A 8 28.99 11.19 31.17
N ASN A 9 28.75 9.88 31.34
CA ASN A 9 27.96 9.35 32.47
C ASN A 9 28.59 8.14 33.19
N LYS A 10 29.92 8.05 33.26
CA LYS A 10 30.58 7.03 34.08
C LYS A 10 30.79 7.53 35.51
N ILE A 11 30.04 7.00 36.47
CA ILE A 11 30.28 7.24 37.89
C ILE A 11 31.40 6.30 38.36
N LEU A 12 32.61 6.86 38.54
CA LEU A 12 33.74 6.13 39.09
C LEU A 12 33.64 6.11 40.63
N ILE A 13 33.40 4.92 41.21
CA ILE A 13 33.34 4.74 42.66
C ILE A 13 34.67 4.14 43.13
N LYS A 14 35.47 4.93 43.84
CA LYS A 14 36.71 4.45 44.47
C LYS A 14 36.36 3.68 45.75
N ILE A 15 36.75 2.41 45.80
CA ILE A 15 36.55 1.52 46.97
C ILE A 15 37.84 1.46 47.76
N GLU A 16 37.84 2.01 48.96
CA GLU A 16 38.93 1.95 49.91
C GLU A 16 38.71 0.77 50.86
N ALA A 17 39.76 0.00 51.14
CA ALA A 17 39.67 -1.22 51.94
C ALA A 17 40.64 -1.20 53.12
N ILE A 18 40.20 -1.72 54.26
CA ILE A 18 40.99 -1.91 55.47
C ILE A 18 41.43 -3.38 55.52
N LYS A 19 42.70 -3.64 55.83
CA LYS A 19 43.20 -5.01 56.03
C LYS A 19 42.68 -5.58 57.35
N THR A 20 42.04 -6.74 57.29
CA THR A 20 41.63 -7.50 58.47
C THR A 20 42.31 -8.87 58.47
N PRO A 21 42.34 -9.62 59.60
CA PRO A 21 42.90 -10.96 59.67
C PRO A 21 42.26 -11.95 58.68
N LEU A 22 41.03 -11.69 58.24
CA LEU A 22 40.28 -12.50 57.27
C LEU A 22 40.37 -11.96 55.83
N GLY A 23 41.12 -10.88 55.60
CA GLY A 23 41.30 -10.25 54.29
C GLY A 23 40.93 -8.76 54.25
N PRO A 24 41.14 -8.08 53.12
CA PRO A 24 40.75 -6.68 52.95
C PRO A 24 39.23 -6.53 52.85
N VAL A 25 38.64 -5.64 53.65
CA VAL A 25 37.20 -5.32 53.61
C VAL A 25 36.99 -3.84 53.30
N PRO A 26 35.95 -3.46 52.53
CA PRO A 26 35.70 -2.06 52.21
C PRO A 26 35.40 -1.21 53.45
N THR A 27 35.78 0.07 53.41
CA THR A 27 35.42 1.04 54.45
C THR A 27 33.92 1.32 54.44
N LEU A 28 33.35 1.68 55.60
CA LEU A 28 31.97 2.17 55.73
C LEU A 28 31.66 3.32 54.77
N GLU A 29 32.64 4.20 54.54
CA GLU A 29 32.51 5.32 53.60
C GLU A 29 32.46 4.84 52.14
N SER A 30 33.24 3.82 51.77
CA SER A 30 33.16 3.21 50.43
C SER A 30 31.81 2.54 50.21
N PHE A 31 31.28 1.85 51.23
CA PHE A 31 29.92 1.29 51.17
C PHE A 31 28.87 2.39 50.99
N LYS A 32 28.98 3.51 51.72
CA LYS A 32 28.07 4.65 51.56
C LYS A 32 28.10 5.21 50.13
N ARG A 33 29.29 5.39 49.55
CA ARG A 33 29.45 5.85 48.15
C ARG A 33 28.85 4.87 47.14
N ILE A 34 28.98 3.55 47.38
CA ILE A 34 28.35 2.52 46.55
C ILE A 34 26.81 2.66 46.60
N VAL A 35 26.24 2.78 47.79
CA VAL A 35 24.78 2.93 47.97
C VAL A 35 24.27 4.21 47.30
N GLU A 36 24.98 5.33 47.44
CA GLU A 36 24.64 6.59 46.75
C GLU A 36 24.69 6.44 45.23
N GLY A 37 25.71 5.78 44.68
CA GLY A 37 25.81 5.48 43.25
C GLY A 37 24.67 4.59 42.74
N LEU A 38 24.27 3.58 43.51
CA LEU A 38 23.13 2.72 43.18
C LEU A 38 21.79 3.48 43.22
N ASN A 39 21.62 4.43 44.14
CA ASN A 39 20.42 5.27 44.19
C ASN A 39 20.31 6.19 42.97
N ILE A 40 21.43 6.77 42.50
CA ILE A 40 21.46 7.59 41.28
C ILE A 40 21.11 6.73 40.07
N LEU A 41 21.75 5.55 39.94
CA LEU A 41 21.47 4.61 38.86
C LEU A 41 19.98 4.22 38.82
N ASN A 42 19.39 3.91 39.98
CA ASN A 42 17.97 3.57 40.07
C ASN A 42 17.08 4.73 39.60
N ALA A 43 17.38 5.97 40.01
CA ALA A 43 16.63 7.15 39.57
C ALA A 43 16.73 7.37 38.04
N ASP A 44 17.91 7.20 37.46
CA ASP A 44 18.12 7.35 36.02
C ASP A 44 17.48 6.21 35.21
N MET A 45 17.50 4.98 35.74
CA MET A 45 16.76 3.86 35.15
C MET A 45 15.25 4.15 35.12
N MET A 46 14.69 4.65 36.21
CA MET A 46 13.27 5.01 36.27
C MET A 46 12.91 6.13 35.28
N ARG A 47 13.72 7.20 35.21
CA ARG A 47 13.52 8.29 34.24
C ARG A 47 13.61 7.81 32.79
N THR A 48 14.57 6.94 32.50
CA THR A 48 14.74 6.36 31.16
C THR A 48 13.54 5.50 30.81
N GLN A 49 13.05 4.67 31.74
CA GLN A 49 11.87 3.86 31.55
C GLN A 49 10.62 4.71 31.28
N GLU A 50 10.41 5.78 32.04
CA GLU A 50 9.30 6.72 31.82
C GLU A 50 9.40 7.39 30.44
N THR A 51 10.59 7.86 30.07
CA THR A 51 10.83 8.52 28.78
C THR A 51 10.56 7.56 27.63
N VAL A 52 11.14 6.36 27.68
CA VAL A 52 10.96 5.32 26.66
C VAL A 52 9.49 4.95 26.53
N ASN A 53 8.79 4.71 27.64
CA ASN A 53 7.38 4.39 27.62
C ASN A 53 6.57 5.52 26.97
N SER A 54 6.80 6.77 27.35
CA SER A 54 6.08 7.91 26.79
C SER A 54 6.30 8.06 25.28
N GLU A 55 7.52 7.83 24.80
CA GLU A 55 7.87 7.96 23.39
C GLU A 55 7.27 6.80 22.58
N VAL A 56 7.31 5.58 23.11
CA VAL A 56 6.65 4.42 22.52
C VAL A 56 5.14 4.66 22.41
N PHE A 57 4.49 5.21 23.44
CA PHE A 57 3.05 5.52 23.37
C PHE A 57 2.73 6.58 22.32
N LYS A 58 3.55 7.64 22.19
CA LYS A 58 3.36 8.65 21.13
C LYS A 58 3.51 8.05 19.74
N GLN A 59 4.53 7.21 19.53
CA GLN A 59 4.74 6.52 18.27
C GLN A 59 3.56 5.61 17.93
N MET A 60 3.08 4.83 18.90
CA MET A 60 1.91 3.95 18.72
C MET A 60 0.65 4.74 18.35
N ALA A 61 0.40 5.88 18.99
CA ALA A 61 -0.72 6.75 18.64
C ALA A 61 -0.58 7.34 17.22
N GLY A 62 0.64 7.68 16.80
CA GLY A 62 0.95 8.10 15.44
C GLY A 62 0.64 7.01 14.42
N ILE A 63 1.16 5.80 14.66
CA ILE A 63 0.93 4.61 13.83
C ILE A 63 -0.57 4.30 13.72
N GLU A 64 -1.32 4.35 14.84
CA GLU A 64 -2.76 4.11 14.83
C GLU A 64 -3.51 5.09 13.92
N LYS A 65 -3.14 6.38 13.98
CA LYS A 65 -3.72 7.42 13.13
C LYS A 65 -3.41 7.20 11.65
N GLU A 66 -2.18 6.83 11.32
CA GLU A 66 -1.77 6.51 9.95
C GLU A 66 -2.51 5.27 9.43
N LEU A 67 -2.60 4.20 10.23
CA LEU A 67 -3.35 3.00 9.88
C LEU A 67 -4.83 3.29 9.61
N LYS A 68 -5.45 4.13 10.44
CA LYS A 68 -6.84 4.57 10.22
C LYS A 68 -7.01 5.33 8.91
N SER A 69 -6.03 6.17 8.56
CA SER A 69 -6.03 6.94 7.32
C SER A 69 -5.84 6.04 6.09
N LEU A 70 -4.89 5.10 6.15
CA LEU A 70 -4.68 4.09 5.11
C LEU A 70 -5.92 3.23 4.89
N ARG A 71 -6.58 2.78 5.97
CA ARG A 71 -7.83 2.02 5.88
C ARG A 71 -8.92 2.81 5.13
N LYS A 72 -9.03 4.11 5.40
CA LYS A 72 -10.00 4.98 4.72
C LYS A 72 -9.69 5.08 3.22
N LEU A 73 -8.44 5.37 2.86
CA LEU A 73 -8.01 5.45 1.46
C LEU A 73 -8.27 4.15 0.69
N ILE A 74 -7.91 3.01 1.28
CA ILE A 74 -8.18 1.70 0.66
C ILE A 74 -9.68 1.47 0.45
N SER A 75 -10.53 1.91 1.38
CA SER A 75 -11.99 1.76 1.25
C SER A 75 -12.54 2.63 0.11
N GLU A 76 -12.07 3.87 -0.02
CA GLU A 76 -12.45 4.78 -1.12
C GLU A 76 -11.97 4.24 -2.48
N GLU A 77 -10.77 3.65 -2.52
CA GLU A 77 -10.20 3.06 -3.72
C GLU A 77 -10.98 1.80 -4.17
N ILE A 78 -11.37 0.93 -3.22
CA ILE A 78 -12.20 -0.25 -3.51
C ILE A 78 -13.54 0.15 -4.13
N ILE A 79 -14.18 1.20 -3.62
CA ILE A 79 -15.43 1.71 -4.17
C ILE A 79 -15.21 2.22 -5.60
N SER A 80 -14.15 2.99 -5.82
CA SER A 80 -13.80 3.55 -7.13
C SER A 80 -13.52 2.45 -8.17
N PHE A 81 -12.77 1.41 -7.79
CA PHE A 81 -12.56 0.24 -8.65
C PHE A 81 -13.84 -0.52 -8.95
N GLY A 82 -14.76 -0.62 -7.97
CA GLY A 82 -16.09 -1.18 -8.18
C GLY A 82 -16.85 -0.45 -9.28
N ALA A 83 -16.90 0.88 -9.21
CA ALA A 83 -17.56 1.72 -10.22
C ALA A 83 -16.92 1.57 -11.61
N ILE A 84 -15.58 1.62 -11.71
CA ILE A 84 -14.85 1.43 -12.96
C ILE A 84 -15.17 0.05 -13.58
N LYS A 85 -15.24 -1.00 -12.75
CA LYS A 85 -15.58 -2.35 -13.22
C LYS A 85 -16.99 -2.40 -13.79
N GLU A 86 -17.96 -1.76 -13.15
CA GLU A 86 -19.33 -1.68 -13.65
C GLU A 86 -19.41 -0.94 -14.99
N ASP A 87 -18.69 0.18 -15.12
CA ASP A 87 -18.60 0.96 -16.35
C ASP A 87 -17.99 0.14 -17.49
N ILE A 88 -16.90 -0.61 -17.23
CA ILE A 88 -16.29 -1.51 -18.20
C ILE A 88 -17.28 -2.59 -18.66
N VAL A 89 -18.05 -3.17 -17.73
CA VAL A 89 -19.07 -4.18 -18.07
C VAL A 89 -20.18 -3.56 -18.93
N ALA A 90 -20.62 -2.35 -18.62
CA ALA A 90 -21.62 -1.63 -19.40
C ALA A 90 -21.11 -1.30 -20.82
N LEU A 91 -19.86 -0.83 -20.93
CA LEU A 91 -19.21 -0.56 -22.20
C LEU A 91 -19.07 -1.83 -23.06
N ASN A 92 -18.61 -2.94 -22.48
CA ASN A 92 -18.50 -4.21 -23.19
C ASN A 92 -19.85 -4.68 -23.76
N LYS A 93 -20.93 -4.59 -22.96
CA LYS A 93 -22.28 -4.92 -23.45
C LYS A 93 -22.72 -4.04 -24.62
N ARG A 94 -22.38 -2.74 -24.59
CA ARG A 94 -22.68 -1.80 -25.69
C ARG A 94 -21.88 -2.14 -26.95
N LEU A 95 -20.59 -2.43 -26.80
CA LEU A 95 -19.73 -2.84 -27.92
C LEU A 95 -20.22 -4.14 -28.56
N ASP A 96 -20.60 -5.13 -27.76
CA ASP A 96 -21.18 -6.39 -28.26
C ASP A 96 -22.47 -6.15 -29.04
N LYS A 97 -23.33 -5.25 -28.54
CA LYS A 97 -24.56 -4.88 -29.24
C LYS A 97 -24.27 -4.22 -30.58
N ILE A 98 -23.35 -3.24 -30.61
CA ILE A 98 -22.92 -2.57 -31.85
C ILE A 98 -22.34 -3.59 -32.83
N GLY A 99 -21.48 -4.50 -32.38
CA GLY A 99 -20.90 -5.54 -33.23
C GLY A 99 -21.96 -6.45 -33.85
N LYS A 100 -22.98 -6.85 -33.08
CA LYS A 100 -24.11 -7.66 -33.58
C LYS A 100 -24.97 -6.90 -34.60
N GLU A 101 -25.28 -5.64 -34.32
CA GLU A 101 -26.05 -4.77 -35.22
C GLU A 101 -25.31 -4.53 -36.54
N GLN A 102 -24.01 -4.22 -36.48
CA GLN A 102 -23.19 -4.04 -37.68
C GLN A 102 -23.10 -5.31 -38.52
N ASN A 103 -22.91 -6.48 -37.90
CA ASN A 103 -22.87 -7.75 -38.63
C ASN A 103 -24.22 -8.05 -39.32
N THR A 104 -25.33 -7.76 -38.63
CA THR A 104 -26.68 -7.92 -39.19
C THR A 104 -26.90 -6.97 -40.37
N ASN A 105 -26.54 -5.70 -40.22
CA ASN A 105 -26.65 -4.70 -41.29
C ASN A 105 -25.79 -5.08 -42.50
N MET A 106 -24.58 -5.58 -42.28
CA MET A 106 -23.71 -6.03 -43.36
C MET A 106 -24.29 -7.23 -44.11
N LYS A 107 -24.88 -8.20 -43.40
CA LYS A 107 -25.60 -9.31 -44.03
C LYS A 107 -26.78 -8.84 -44.86
N ASN A 108 -27.59 -7.92 -44.32
CA ASN A 108 -28.72 -7.34 -45.05
C ASN A 108 -28.26 -6.62 -46.31
N LEU A 109 -27.19 -5.83 -46.22
CA LEU A 109 -26.59 -5.15 -47.38
C LEU A 109 -26.08 -6.15 -48.42
N SER A 110 -25.39 -7.22 -47.99
CA SER A 110 -24.92 -8.28 -48.89
C SER A 110 -26.07 -8.97 -49.63
N ASN A 111 -27.19 -9.21 -48.95
CA ASN A 111 -28.38 -9.79 -49.57
C ASN A 111 -28.99 -8.83 -50.60
N LEU A 112 -29.16 -7.55 -50.25
CA LEU A 112 -29.68 -6.53 -51.17
C LEU A 112 -28.81 -6.38 -52.43
N ILE A 113 -27.48 -6.40 -52.29
CA ILE A 113 -26.56 -6.36 -53.44
C ILE A 113 -26.75 -7.61 -54.31
N THR A 114 -26.90 -8.78 -53.70
CA THR A 114 -27.12 -10.04 -54.42
C THR A 114 -28.42 -9.99 -55.22
N ASP A 115 -29.51 -9.54 -54.60
CA ASP A 115 -30.83 -9.40 -55.24
C ASP A 115 -30.79 -8.36 -56.37
N PHE A 116 -30.06 -7.26 -56.18
CA PHE A 116 -29.86 -6.25 -57.20
C PHE A 116 -29.10 -6.79 -58.41
N ILE A 117 -27.99 -7.51 -58.19
CA ILE A 117 -27.23 -8.17 -59.26
C ILE A 117 -28.13 -9.16 -60.03
N GLY A 118 -28.95 -9.94 -59.31
CA GLY A 118 -29.93 -10.83 -59.92
C GLY A 118 -30.93 -10.09 -60.82
N SER A 119 -31.47 -8.97 -60.33
CA SER A 119 -32.39 -8.11 -61.07
C SER A 119 -31.76 -7.53 -62.34
N VAL A 120 -30.51 -7.07 -62.25
CA VAL A 120 -29.73 -6.55 -63.40
C VAL A 120 -29.52 -7.63 -64.45
N ARG A 121 -29.19 -8.88 -64.05
CA ARG A 121 -29.05 -10.00 -65.00
C ARG A 121 -30.36 -10.30 -65.74
N VAL A 122 -31.49 -10.36 -65.03
CA VAL A 122 -32.80 -10.58 -65.64
C VAL A 122 -33.14 -9.45 -66.62
N PHE A 123 -32.82 -8.20 -66.27
CA PHE A 123 -33.00 -7.06 -67.15
C PHE A 123 -32.14 -7.17 -68.43
N GLN A 124 -30.86 -7.51 -68.27
CA GLN A 124 -29.93 -7.72 -69.39
C GLN A 124 -30.40 -8.84 -70.34
N ASP A 125 -30.90 -9.95 -69.80
CA ASP A 125 -31.45 -11.05 -70.58
C ASP A 125 -32.67 -10.61 -71.40
N LYS A 126 -33.55 -9.80 -70.81
CA LYS A 126 -34.71 -9.23 -71.52
C LYS A 126 -34.27 -8.35 -72.69
N ILE A 127 -33.31 -7.44 -72.47
CA ILE A 127 -32.77 -6.60 -73.55
C ILE A 127 -32.18 -7.46 -74.67
N THR A 128 -31.38 -8.46 -74.31
CA THR A 128 -30.74 -9.34 -75.31
C THR A 128 -31.77 -10.10 -76.13
N ARG A 129 -32.88 -10.55 -75.53
CA ARG A 129 -33.99 -11.19 -76.26
C ARG A 129 -34.71 -10.22 -77.19
N ILE A 130 -34.90 -8.96 -76.78
CA ILE A 130 -35.54 -7.94 -77.62
C ILE A 130 -34.64 -7.66 -78.83
N LEU A 131 -33.35 -7.43 -78.62
CA LEU A 131 -32.38 -7.16 -79.68
C LEU A 131 -32.26 -8.31 -80.69
N LYS A 132 -32.40 -9.57 -80.24
CA LYS A 132 -32.39 -10.75 -81.13
C LYS A 132 -33.70 -10.94 -81.92
N LYS A 133 -34.78 -10.27 -81.53
CA LYS A 133 -36.10 -10.33 -82.20
C LYS A 133 -36.36 -9.13 -83.11
N SER A 134 -35.49 -8.12 -83.08
CA SER A 134 -35.48 -6.99 -84.02
C SER A 134 -34.57 -7.29 -85.20
#